data_AF-A0A382ZZ30-F1
#
_entry.id   AF-A0A382ZZ30-F1
#
_cell.length_a   1.000
_cell.length_b   1.000
_cell.length_c   1.000
_cell.angle_alpha   90.00
_cell.angle_beta   90.00
_cell.angle_gamma   90.00
#
_symmetry.space_group_name_H-M   'P 1'
#
loop_
_entity.id
_entity.type
_entity.pdbx_description
1 polymer ?
#
loop_
_entity_poly.entity_id
_entity_poly.type
_entity_poly.pdbx_seq_one_letter_code
_entity_poly.pdbx_strand_id
1 'polypeptide(L)'
;SANLVINPGIFFKITTVTTIVAGTIFLMWLGEQITQRGIGNGISLIIFSGIVAEIPRALVTTFELGRTGAISTLMIIAIFVLLVLTIMFIVFMERALRKILINYPKRQMGNKMYGGESSHLPLKINNAGVIPAIFASALLLLPITFSNFNLSSNETFLNITSYFSQGQPLYMILYASGIIFFTFFYTSITFNPNETAENLRKYGGFIPGIRPGESTAIYIDTILTRLTTIGALYLTLVCLMPEFLIANYPIPFY
;
A
#
# COMPACT_ATOMS: atom_id res chain seq x y z
N SER A 1 0.79 -25.90 24.70
CA SER A 1 1.67 -25.78 23.52
C SER A 1 3.15 -26.07 23.85
N ALA A 2 3.44 -27.11 24.64
CA ALA A 2 4.80 -27.37 25.16
C ALA A 2 5.53 -28.56 24.49
N ASN A 3 5.09 -29.01 23.30
CA ASN A 3 5.61 -30.25 22.69
C ASN A 3 5.85 -30.19 21.17
N LEU A 4 6.19 -29.01 20.62
CA LEU A 4 6.54 -28.89 19.19
C LEU A 4 8.03 -29.10 18.92
N VAL A 5 8.89 -29.12 19.95
CA VAL A 5 10.34 -29.21 19.81
C VAL A 5 10.91 -30.15 20.88
N ILE A 6 11.68 -31.14 20.43
CA ILE A 6 12.22 -32.25 21.25
C ILE A 6 13.15 -31.74 22.37
N ASN A 7 13.84 -30.61 22.17
CA ASN A 7 14.64 -29.94 23.21
C ASN A 7 14.66 -28.41 23.01
N PRO A 8 13.95 -27.62 23.82
CA PRO A 8 13.99 -26.16 23.77
C PRO A 8 15.27 -25.58 24.42
N GLY A 9 16.44 -26.07 23.99
CA GLY A 9 17.75 -25.63 24.47
C GLY A 9 18.30 -24.39 23.74
N ILE A 10 19.46 -23.90 24.21
CA ILE A 10 20.21 -22.80 23.55
C ILE A 10 20.52 -23.14 22.09
N PHE A 11 20.85 -24.40 21.79
CA PHE A 11 21.13 -24.87 20.43
C PHE A 11 19.94 -24.69 19.48
N PHE A 12 18.71 -24.97 19.93
CA PHE A 12 17.50 -24.76 19.12
C PHE A 12 17.25 -23.27 18.85
N LYS A 13 17.46 -22.40 19.86
CA LYS A 13 17.30 -20.95 19.69
C LYS A 13 18.30 -20.39 18.68
N ILE A 14 19.57 -20.76 18.77
CA ILE A 14 20.62 -20.30 17.85
C ILE A 14 20.32 -20.76 16.42
N THR A 15 20.06 -22.06 16.23
CA THR A 15 19.75 -22.61 14.90
C THR A 15 18.50 -21.98 14.28
N THR A 16 17.44 -21.76 15.08
CA THR A 16 16.21 -21.11 14.62
C THR A 16 16.47 -19.66 14.22
N VAL A 17 17.15 -18.88 15.06
CA VAL A 17 17.47 -17.47 14.76
C VAL A 17 18.34 -17.37 13.51
N THR A 18 19.39 -18.19 13.39
CA THR A 18 20.25 -18.20 12.20
C THR A 18 19.46 -18.59 10.95
N THR A 19 18.57 -19.57 11.02
CA THR A 19 17.77 -20.00 9.86
C THR A 19 16.79 -18.91 9.41
N ILE A 20 16.10 -18.25 10.35
CA ILE A 20 15.18 -17.15 10.03
C ILE A 20 15.94 -15.96 9.44
N VAL A 21 17.07 -15.55 10.06
CA VAL A 21 17.88 -14.43 9.57
C VAL A 21 18.53 -14.73 8.22
N ALA A 22 19.07 -15.92 8.02
CA ALA A 22 19.62 -16.34 6.74
C ALA A 22 18.53 -16.37 5.66
N GLY A 23 17.34 -16.88 5.99
CA GLY A 23 16.18 -16.90 5.10
C GLY A 23 15.71 -15.49 4.70
N THR A 24 15.61 -14.55 5.65
CA THR A 24 15.17 -13.18 5.36
C THR A 24 16.20 -12.42 4.54
N ILE A 25 17.50 -12.56 4.82
CA ILE A 25 18.58 -11.95 4.01
C ILE A 25 18.59 -12.55 2.61
N PHE A 26 18.40 -13.86 2.48
CA PHE A 26 18.32 -14.52 1.18
C PHE A 26 17.14 -14.01 0.34
N LEU A 27 15.96 -13.85 0.95
CA LEU A 27 14.80 -13.26 0.29
C LEU A 27 15.01 -11.79 -0.10
N MET A 28 15.69 -11.01 0.75
CA MET A 28 16.05 -9.62 0.45
C MET A 28 17.00 -9.55 -0.74
N TRP A 29 18.05 -10.38 -0.75
CA TRP A 29 19.00 -10.47 -1.85
C TRP A 29 18.32 -10.89 -3.16
N LEU A 30 17.41 -11.87 -3.12
CA LEU A 30 16.59 -12.23 -4.29
C LEU A 30 15.74 -11.05 -4.76
N GLY A 31 15.13 -10.30 -3.84
CA GLY A 31 14.37 -9.09 -4.17
C GLY A 31 15.21 -8.04 -4.88
N GLU A 32 16.45 -7.81 -4.43
CA GLU A 32 17.38 -6.90 -5.10
C GLU A 32 17.79 -7.41 -6.49
N GLN A 33 18.06 -8.71 -6.64
CA GLN A 33 18.38 -9.30 -7.95
C GLN A 33 17.21 -9.18 -8.94
N ILE A 34 15.98 -9.39 -8.49
CA ILE A 34 14.77 -9.17 -9.30
C ILE A 34 14.65 -7.69 -9.69
N THR A 35 14.98 -6.77 -8.78
CA THR A 35 14.95 -5.33 -9.08
C THR A 35 15.99 -4.93 -10.14
N GLN A 36 17.20 -5.52 -10.09
CA GLN A 36 18.27 -5.21 -11.04
C GLN A 36 18.03 -5.78 -12.44
N ARG A 37 17.43 -6.99 -12.55
CA ARG A 37 17.28 -7.71 -13.83
C ARG A 37 15.85 -7.75 -14.36
N GLY A 38 14.87 -7.44 -13.52
CA GLY A 38 13.44 -7.55 -13.80
C GLY A 38 12.74 -6.20 -13.94
N ILE A 39 11.41 -6.25 -13.93
CA ILE A 39 10.54 -5.08 -14.09
C ILE A 39 9.94 -4.72 -12.72
N GLY A 40 10.19 -3.50 -12.26
CA GLY A 40 9.60 -2.96 -11.02
C GLY A 40 10.41 -3.24 -9.76
N ASN A 41 9.76 -3.15 -8.60
CA ASN A 41 10.38 -3.38 -7.29
C ASN A 41 10.30 -4.87 -6.92
N GLY A 42 11.44 -5.54 -6.82
CA GLY A 42 11.51 -6.97 -6.56
C GLY A 42 11.00 -7.40 -5.19
N ILE A 43 11.16 -6.56 -4.16
CA ILE A 43 10.59 -6.84 -2.83
C ILE A 43 9.07 -6.87 -2.90
N SER A 44 8.46 -5.91 -3.61
CA SER A 44 7.00 -5.87 -3.81
C SER A 44 6.49 -7.07 -4.61
N LEU A 45 7.25 -7.55 -5.60
CA LEU A 45 6.90 -8.74 -6.39
C LEU A 45 6.93 -10.02 -5.55
N ILE A 46 7.88 -10.15 -4.62
CA ILE A 46 7.93 -11.30 -3.71
C ILE A 46 6.68 -11.32 -2.83
N ILE A 47 6.33 -10.19 -2.22
CA ILE A 47 5.12 -10.06 -1.39
C ILE A 47 3.87 -10.37 -2.22
N PHE A 48 3.77 -9.80 -3.43
CA PHE A 48 2.67 -10.07 -4.35
C PHE A 48 2.54 -11.55 -4.70
N SER A 49 3.64 -12.22 -5.02
CA SER A 49 3.63 -13.66 -5.32
C SER A 49 3.18 -14.49 -4.13
N GLY A 50 3.54 -14.09 -2.90
CA GLY A 50 3.07 -14.73 -1.68
C GLY A 50 1.56 -14.64 -1.51
N ILE A 51 1.00 -13.43 -1.66
CA ILE A 51 -0.45 -13.20 -1.55
C ILE A 51 -1.21 -13.94 -2.66
N VAL A 52 -0.72 -13.87 -3.90
CA VAL A 52 -1.39 -14.52 -5.05
C VAL A 52 -1.36 -16.05 -4.94
N ALA A 53 -0.33 -16.63 -4.32
CA ALA A 53 -0.25 -18.08 -4.10
C ALA A 53 -1.36 -18.60 -3.16
N GLU A 54 -1.92 -17.75 -2.31
CA GLU A 54 -3.02 -18.11 -1.40
C GLU A 54 -4.40 -18.03 -2.06
N ILE A 55 -4.57 -17.18 -3.09
CA ILE A 55 -5.85 -16.99 -3.79
C ILE A 55 -6.48 -18.31 -4.28
N PRO A 56 -5.75 -19.24 -4.95
CA PRO A 56 -6.33 -20.50 -5.39
C PRO A 56 -6.88 -21.34 -4.23
N ARG A 57 -6.19 -21.35 -3.09
CA ARG A 57 -6.62 -22.08 -1.90
C ARG A 57 -7.90 -21.48 -1.32
N ALA A 58 -7.95 -20.14 -1.18
CA ALA A 58 -9.11 -19.42 -0.69
C ALA A 58 -10.36 -19.61 -1.59
N LEU A 59 -10.17 -19.70 -2.92
CA LEU A 59 -11.27 -20.01 -3.84
C LEU A 59 -11.80 -21.42 -3.64
N VAL A 60 -10.93 -22.43 -3.52
CA VAL A 60 -11.34 -23.83 -3.30
C VAL A 60 -12.12 -23.96 -1.99
N THR A 61 -11.63 -23.38 -0.89
CA THR A 61 -12.34 -23.42 0.41
C THR A 61 -13.70 -22.74 0.32
N THR A 62 -13.80 -21.61 -0.38
CA THR A 62 -15.07 -20.91 -0.61
C THR A 62 -16.06 -21.76 -1.42
N PHE A 63 -15.61 -22.46 -2.46
CA PHE A 63 -16.46 -23.37 -3.24
C PHE A 63 -16.90 -24.59 -2.43
N GLU A 64 -16.03 -25.14 -1.57
CA GLU A 64 -16.39 -26.22 -0.65
C GLU A 64 -17.46 -25.79 0.36
N LEU A 65 -17.35 -24.58 0.91
CA LEU A 65 -18.35 -23.99 1.81
C LEU A 65 -19.71 -23.73 1.12
N GLY A 66 -19.68 -23.37 -0.17
CA GLY A 66 -20.87 -23.32 -1.00
C GLY A 66 -21.50 -24.69 -1.24
N ARG A 67 -20.68 -25.73 -1.40
CA ARG A 67 -21.13 -27.12 -1.60
C ARG A 67 -21.70 -27.75 -0.33
N THR A 68 -21.15 -27.43 0.84
CA THR A 68 -21.66 -27.89 2.15
C THR A 68 -22.92 -27.15 2.60
N GLY A 69 -23.33 -26.10 1.88
CA GLY A 69 -24.51 -25.29 2.21
C GLY A 69 -24.33 -24.38 3.41
N ALA A 70 -23.10 -24.26 3.95
CA ALA A 70 -22.77 -23.37 5.06
C ALA A 70 -22.89 -21.89 4.66
N ILE A 71 -22.75 -21.57 3.37
CA ILE A 71 -22.90 -20.23 2.81
C ILE A 71 -23.91 -20.29 1.65
N SER A 72 -24.86 -19.35 1.62
CA SER A 72 -25.82 -19.23 0.52
C SER A 72 -25.11 -18.97 -0.81
N THR A 73 -25.52 -19.66 -1.87
CA THR A 73 -24.99 -19.44 -3.23
C THR A 73 -25.13 -17.98 -3.67
N LEU A 74 -26.19 -17.30 -3.21
CA LEU A 74 -26.42 -15.88 -3.48
C LEU A 74 -25.33 -14.98 -2.85
N MET A 75 -24.83 -15.35 -1.67
CA MET A 75 -23.77 -14.60 -0.96
C MET A 75 -22.42 -14.77 -1.65
N ILE A 76 -22.10 -15.97 -2.15
CA ILE A 76 -20.88 -16.23 -2.92
C ILE A 76 -20.84 -15.36 -4.19
N ILE A 77 -21.97 -15.30 -4.92
CA ILE A 77 -22.10 -14.46 -6.10
C ILE A 77 -21.95 -12.97 -5.74
N ALA A 78 -22.56 -12.52 -4.63
CA ALA A 78 -22.44 -11.14 -4.17
C ALA A 78 -20.99 -10.75 -3.84
N ILE A 79 -20.23 -11.64 -3.19
CA ILE A 79 -18.80 -11.42 -2.88
C ILE A 79 -17.98 -11.33 -4.17
N PHE A 80 -18.23 -12.21 -5.13
CA PHE A 80 -17.51 -12.20 -6.41
C PHE A 80 -17.77 -10.90 -7.19
N VAL A 81 -19.02 -10.45 -7.24
CA VAL A 81 -19.39 -9.17 -7.86
C VAL A 81 -18.72 -8.00 -7.14
N LEU A 82 -18.72 -8.00 -5.81
CA LEU A 82 -18.06 -6.97 -5.01
C LEU A 82 -16.55 -6.93 -5.27
N LEU A 83 -15.89 -8.10 -5.39
CA LEU A 83 -14.47 -8.21 -5.69
C LEU A 83 -14.13 -7.64 -7.07
N VAL A 84 -14.93 -7.94 -8.10
CA VAL A 84 -14.73 -7.36 -9.44
C VAL A 84 -14.93 -5.85 -9.40
N LEU A 85 -15.93 -5.37 -8.66
CA LEU A 85 -16.21 -3.93 -8.52
C LEU A 85 -15.07 -3.21 -7.80
N THR A 86 -14.52 -3.77 -6.73
CA THR A 86 -13.36 -3.17 -6.03
C THR A 86 -12.13 -3.12 -6.92
N ILE A 87 -11.83 -4.19 -7.67
CA ILE A 87 -10.71 -4.17 -8.63
C ILE A 87 -10.93 -3.09 -9.69
N MET A 88 -12.13 -2.99 -10.27
CA MET A 88 -12.44 -1.96 -11.27
C MET A 88 -12.29 -0.55 -10.69
N PHE A 89 -12.73 -0.35 -9.46
CA PHE A 89 -12.59 0.92 -8.74
C PHE A 89 -11.13 1.29 -8.48
N ILE A 90 -10.30 0.32 -8.05
CA ILE A 90 -8.85 0.52 -7.85
C ILE A 90 -8.17 0.90 -9.16
N VAL A 91 -8.44 0.17 -10.24
CA VAL A 91 -7.84 0.45 -11.56
C VAL A 91 -8.25 1.82 -12.08
N PHE A 92 -9.50 2.24 -11.85
CA PHE A 92 -9.97 3.57 -12.21
C PHE A 92 -9.23 4.67 -11.44
N MET A 93 -9.10 4.52 -10.12
CA MET A 93 -8.39 5.50 -9.28
C MET A 93 -6.89 5.57 -9.57
N GLU A 94 -6.23 4.43 -9.79
CA GLU A 94 -4.79 4.40 -10.10
C GLU A 94 -4.46 4.93 -11.50
N ARG A 95 -5.40 4.85 -12.45
CA ARG A 95 -5.25 5.47 -13.78
C ARG A 95 -5.56 6.96 -13.79
N ALA A 96 -6.12 7.51 -12.72
CA ALA A 96 -6.48 8.91 -12.67
C ALA A 96 -5.22 9.79 -12.51
N LEU A 97 -5.07 10.75 -13.43
CA LEU A 97 -3.94 11.66 -13.49
C LEU A 97 -4.44 13.10 -13.50
N ARG A 98 -3.87 13.94 -12.64
CA ARG A 98 -4.04 15.38 -12.74
C ARG A 98 -2.94 15.93 -13.64
N LYS A 99 -3.34 16.46 -14.80
CA LYS A 99 -2.42 17.08 -15.77
C LYS A 99 -2.24 18.57 -15.42
N ILE A 100 -1.03 18.97 -15.07
CA ILE A 100 -0.66 20.39 -14.92
C ILE A 100 -0.05 20.86 -16.23
N LEU A 101 -0.61 21.88 -16.85
CA LEU A 101 -0.10 22.46 -18.08
C LEU A 101 1.21 23.21 -17.82
N ILE A 102 2.22 22.93 -18.62
CA ILE A 102 3.52 23.62 -18.62
C ILE A 102 3.76 24.14 -20.01
N ASN A 103 4.17 25.40 -20.10
CA ASN A 103 4.60 25.98 -21.35
C ASN A 103 6.12 26.14 -21.33
N TYR A 104 6.74 25.78 -22.44
CA TYR A 104 8.12 26.14 -22.72
C TYR A 104 8.12 27.45 -23.52
N PRO A 105 8.92 28.45 -23.12
CA PRO A 105 8.96 29.75 -23.77
C PRO A 105 9.39 29.58 -25.22
N LYS A 106 8.70 30.30 -26.11
CA LYS A 106 9.03 30.35 -27.53
C LYS A 106 10.38 31.04 -27.69
N ARG A 107 11.31 30.42 -28.41
CA ARG A 107 12.54 31.11 -28.85
C ARG A 107 12.26 31.72 -30.21
N GLN A 108 12.26 33.05 -30.27
CA GLN A 108 12.22 33.76 -31.54
C GLN A 108 13.63 33.77 -32.13
N MET A 109 13.84 33.04 -33.24
CA MET A 109 15.04 33.16 -34.06
C MET A 109 14.66 33.86 -35.37
N GLY A 110 15.11 35.11 -35.53
CA GLY A 110 14.76 35.95 -36.68
C GLY A 110 13.28 36.35 -36.70
N ASN A 111 12.65 36.29 -37.88
CA ASN A 111 11.23 36.65 -38.11
C ASN A 111 10.25 35.49 -37.91
N LYS A 112 10.72 34.30 -37.51
CA LYS A 112 9.87 33.12 -37.29
C LYS A 112 9.93 32.70 -35.83
N MET A 113 8.76 32.56 -35.20
CA MET A 113 8.66 31.93 -33.88
C MET A 113 8.86 30.43 -34.03
N TYR A 114 9.86 29.86 -33.35
CA TYR A 114 10.06 28.43 -33.22
C TYR A 114 9.73 27.99 -31.78
N GLY A 115 9.02 26.87 -31.67
CA GLY A 115 8.67 26.27 -30.39
C GLY A 115 7.42 26.85 -29.72
N GLY A 116 7.19 26.41 -28.48
CA GLY A 116 5.98 26.69 -27.70
C GLY A 116 4.96 25.56 -27.69
N GLU A 117 5.41 24.30 -27.78
CA GLU A 117 4.51 23.19 -27.45
C GLU A 117 4.19 23.23 -25.95
N SER A 118 2.89 23.25 -25.66
CA SER A 118 2.39 23.04 -24.31
C SER A 118 2.57 21.58 -23.95
N SER A 119 3.33 21.31 -22.90
CA SER A 119 3.43 19.98 -22.30
C SER A 119 2.58 19.90 -21.04
N HIS A 120 2.52 18.72 -20.43
CA HIS A 120 1.87 18.52 -19.15
C HIS A 120 2.78 17.75 -18.20
N LEU A 121 2.83 18.17 -16.93
CA LEU A 121 3.36 17.37 -15.85
C LEU A 121 2.22 16.52 -15.29
N PRO A 122 2.25 15.19 -15.47
CA PRO A 122 1.27 14.31 -14.88
C PRO A 122 1.58 14.13 -13.39
N LEU A 123 0.62 14.47 -12.52
CA LEU A 123 0.64 14.08 -11.12
C LEU A 123 -0.38 12.96 -10.91
N LYS A 124 0.07 11.81 -10.39
CA LYS A 124 -0.84 10.72 -10.00
C LYS A 124 -1.60 11.12 -8.74
N ILE A 125 -2.82 10.61 -8.57
CA ILE A 125 -3.57 10.77 -7.32
C ILE A 125 -2.85 10.03 -6.17
N ASN A 126 -2.25 8.88 -6.47
CA ASN A 126 -1.44 8.11 -5.54
C ASN A 126 0.00 7.97 -6.05
N ASN A 127 0.89 8.82 -5.56
CA ASN A 127 2.32 8.64 -5.79
C ASN A 127 2.92 7.53 -4.90
N ALA A 128 2.24 7.14 -3.82
CA ALA A 128 2.76 6.20 -2.83
C ALA A 128 2.53 4.72 -3.19
N GLY A 129 1.62 4.44 -4.12
CA GLY A 129 1.23 3.08 -4.47
C GLY A 129 0.65 2.32 -3.27
N VAL A 130 0.98 1.04 -3.16
CA VAL A 130 0.45 0.12 -2.14
C VAL A 130 1.33 0.07 -0.87
N ILE A 131 2.51 0.70 -0.90
CA ILE A 131 3.52 0.63 0.18
C ILE A 131 2.98 1.13 1.54
N PRO A 132 2.25 2.26 1.63
CA PRO A 132 1.70 2.72 2.92
C PRO A 132 0.77 1.72 3.60
N ALA A 133 -0.04 0.99 2.83
CA ALA A 133 -0.97 -0.01 3.36
C ALA A 133 -0.20 -1.21 3.97
N ILE A 134 0.87 -1.65 3.29
CA ILE A 134 1.74 -2.73 3.77
C ILE A 134 2.44 -2.34 5.08
N PHE A 135 2.93 -1.10 5.18
CA PHE A 135 3.54 -0.63 6.43
C PHE A 135 2.53 -0.52 7.57
N ALA A 136 1.31 -0.06 7.29
CA ALA A 136 0.25 0.00 8.29
C ALA A 136 -0.11 -1.40 8.80
N SER A 137 -0.26 -2.39 7.91
CA SER A 137 -0.59 -3.77 8.31
C SER A 137 0.55 -4.43 9.09
N ALA A 138 1.81 -4.23 8.67
CA ALA A 138 2.98 -4.74 9.37
C ALA A 138 3.14 -4.14 10.77
N LEU A 139 2.90 -2.83 10.92
CA LEU A 139 2.97 -2.14 12.22
C LEU A 139 1.93 -2.69 13.21
N LEU A 140 0.71 -2.96 12.74
CA LEU A 140 -0.36 -3.51 13.58
C LEU A 140 -0.16 -4.99 13.93
N LEU A 141 0.62 -5.73 13.14
CA LEU A 141 0.96 -7.12 13.43
C LEU A 141 1.95 -7.24 14.60
N LEU A 142 2.77 -6.21 14.86
CA LEU A 142 3.81 -6.25 15.90
C LEU A 142 3.24 -6.46 17.31
N PRO A 143 2.25 -5.68 17.81
CA PRO A 143 1.68 -5.89 19.14
C PRO A 143 1.03 -7.27 19.30
N ILE A 144 0.33 -7.75 18.27
CA ILE A 144 -0.31 -9.08 18.25
C ILE A 144 0.75 -10.16 18.42
N THR A 145 1.88 -10.01 17.72
CA THR A 145 3.00 -10.95 17.80
C THR A 145 3.60 -10.97 19.21
N PHE A 146 3.86 -9.80 19.81
CA PHE A 146 4.34 -9.73 21.20
C PHE A 146 3.35 -10.33 22.21
N SER A 147 2.06 -10.21 21.95
CA SER A 147 1.05 -10.81 22.81
C SER A 147 0.99 -12.33 22.71
N ASN A 148 1.12 -12.87 21.49
CA ASN A 148 1.24 -14.31 21.29
C ASN A 148 2.51 -14.90 21.93
N PHE A 149 3.57 -14.10 22.10
CA PHE A 149 4.81 -14.51 22.78
C PHE A 149 4.78 -14.32 24.31
N ASN A 150 3.89 -13.47 24.84
CA ASN A 150 3.81 -13.23 26.28
C ASN A 150 3.15 -14.42 27.00
N LEU A 151 3.99 -15.23 27.65
CA LEU A 151 3.71 -16.35 28.55
C LEU A 151 2.92 -15.97 29.83
N SER A 152 2.25 -14.82 29.87
CA SER A 152 1.61 -14.31 31.10
C SER A 152 0.09 -14.30 30.96
N SER A 153 -0.54 -15.12 31.79
CA SER A 153 -1.96 -15.20 32.11
C SER A 153 -2.50 -13.92 32.78
N ASN A 154 -2.21 -12.75 32.20
CA ASN A 154 -2.86 -11.50 32.59
C ASN A 154 -4.04 -11.26 31.64
N GLU A 155 -5.25 -11.51 32.14
CA GLU A 155 -6.51 -11.32 31.42
C GLU A 155 -6.65 -9.90 30.84
N THR A 156 -6.07 -8.89 31.49
CA THR A 156 -6.07 -7.51 31.02
C THR A 156 -5.25 -7.30 29.74
N PHE A 157 -4.11 -7.99 29.60
CA PHE A 157 -3.26 -7.89 28.40
C PHE A 157 -3.84 -8.67 27.23
N LEU A 158 -4.46 -9.83 27.51
CA LEU A 158 -5.22 -10.60 26.53
C LEU A 158 -6.46 -9.84 26.03
N ASN A 159 -7.20 -9.18 26.93
CA ASN A 159 -8.33 -8.34 26.55
C ASN A 159 -7.90 -7.16 25.67
N ILE A 160 -6.81 -6.46 26.03
CA ILE A 160 -6.25 -5.38 25.20
C ILE A 160 -5.86 -5.92 23.83
N THR A 161 -5.17 -7.06 23.76
CA THR A 161 -4.73 -7.66 22.50
C THR A 161 -5.90 -8.11 21.64
N SER A 162 -6.99 -8.60 22.25
CA SER A 162 -8.21 -8.96 21.51
C SER A 162 -8.76 -7.76 20.74
N TYR A 163 -8.67 -6.54 21.28
CA TYR A 163 -9.07 -5.33 20.56
C TYR A 163 -8.16 -4.97 19.36
N PHE A 164 -6.94 -5.51 19.32
CA PHE A 164 -6.03 -5.43 18.18
C PHE A 164 -6.19 -6.59 17.20
N SER A 165 -7.10 -7.53 17.43
CA SER A 165 -7.35 -8.60 16.45
C SER A 165 -8.12 -8.06 15.24
N GLN A 166 -7.87 -8.66 14.08
CA GLN A 166 -8.63 -8.42 12.85
C GLN A 166 -10.14 -8.56 13.10
N GLY A 167 -10.93 -7.73 12.43
CA GLY A 167 -12.39 -7.69 12.59
C GLY A 167 -12.93 -6.84 13.75
N GLN A 168 -12.09 -6.35 14.67
CA GLN A 168 -12.55 -5.44 15.72
C GLN A 168 -12.58 -3.97 15.26
N PRO A 169 -13.55 -3.15 15.73
CA PRO A 169 -13.63 -1.73 15.36
C PRO A 169 -12.37 -0.93 15.71
N LEU A 170 -11.68 -1.27 16.82
CA LEU A 170 -10.44 -0.59 17.21
C LEU A 170 -9.31 -0.84 16.21
N TYR A 171 -9.13 -2.10 15.78
CA TYR A 171 -8.18 -2.46 14.74
C TYR A 171 -8.44 -1.69 13.44
N MET A 172 -9.70 -1.62 13.01
CA MET A 172 -10.09 -0.89 11.79
C MET A 172 -9.76 0.60 11.87
N ILE A 173 -10.04 1.26 13.01
CA ILE A 173 -9.74 2.69 13.19
C ILE A 173 -8.22 2.93 13.19
N LEU A 174 -7.46 2.10 13.89
CA LEU A 174 -6.00 2.21 13.92
C LEU A 174 -5.39 1.93 12.54
N TYR A 175 -5.92 0.96 11.82
CA TYR A 175 -5.49 0.64 10.46
C TYR A 175 -5.80 1.77 9.49
N ALA A 176 -7.00 2.34 9.55
CA ALA A 176 -7.38 3.50 8.75
C ALA A 176 -6.47 4.70 9.05
N SER A 177 -6.25 5.01 10.32
CA SER A 177 -5.37 6.10 10.75
C SER A 177 -3.92 5.87 10.28
N GLY A 178 -3.43 4.63 10.43
CA GLY A 178 -2.10 4.23 9.97
C GLY A 178 -1.92 4.40 8.47
N ILE A 179 -2.89 3.98 7.65
CA ILE A 179 -2.86 4.16 6.19
C ILE A 179 -2.81 5.65 5.84
N ILE A 180 -3.64 6.49 6.46
CA ILE A 180 -3.65 7.94 6.20
C ILE A 180 -2.29 8.52 6.53
N PHE A 181 -1.79 8.26 7.74
CA PHE A 181 -0.49 8.75 8.20
C PHE A 181 0.65 8.34 7.26
N PHE A 182 0.78 7.05 6.93
CA PHE A 182 1.85 6.57 6.08
C PHE A 182 1.72 7.06 4.63
N THR A 183 0.50 7.30 4.14
CA THR A 183 0.30 7.84 2.78
C THR A 183 0.84 9.27 2.69
N PHE A 184 0.53 10.13 3.66
CA PHE A 184 1.08 11.49 3.72
C PHE A 184 2.59 11.48 3.97
N PHE A 185 3.07 10.63 4.87
CA PHE A 185 4.49 10.51 5.17
C PHE A 185 5.32 10.02 3.98
N TYR A 186 4.83 9.01 3.25
CA TYR A 186 5.56 8.46 2.11
C TYR A 186 5.54 9.40 0.90
N THR A 187 4.41 10.09 0.66
CA THR A 187 4.32 11.05 -0.46
C THR A 187 5.23 12.26 -0.25
N SER A 188 5.37 12.77 0.97
CA SER A 188 6.27 13.91 1.25
C SER A 188 7.75 13.55 1.13
N ILE A 189 8.14 12.31 1.42
CA ILE A 189 9.52 11.83 1.25
C ILE A 189 9.84 11.60 -0.24
N THR A 190 8.91 11.00 -0.99
CA THR A 190 9.18 10.56 -2.36
C THR A 190 9.07 11.69 -3.37
N PHE A 191 8.19 12.68 -3.13
CA PHE A 191 7.95 13.78 -4.06
C PHE A 191 8.33 15.10 -3.41
N ASN A 192 9.41 15.73 -3.91
CA ASN A 192 9.85 17.04 -3.46
C ASN A 192 9.35 18.16 -4.41
N PRO A 193 8.40 19.01 -3.97
CA PRO A 193 7.87 20.12 -4.79
C PRO A 193 8.93 21.17 -5.14
N ASN A 194 9.90 21.40 -4.25
CA ASN A 194 10.95 22.40 -4.47
C ASN A 194 11.90 21.94 -5.59
N GLU A 195 12.32 20.68 -5.54
CA GLU A 195 13.20 20.11 -6.56
C GLU A 195 12.51 20.03 -7.92
N THR A 196 11.23 19.63 -7.96
CA THR A 196 10.47 19.59 -9.21
C THR A 196 10.26 20.99 -9.81
N ALA A 197 10.00 22.01 -8.99
CA ALA A 197 9.92 23.39 -9.45
C ALA A 197 11.28 23.93 -9.95
N GLU A 198 12.38 23.57 -9.30
CA GLU A 198 13.72 23.97 -9.75
C GLU A 198 14.12 23.27 -11.05
N ASN A 199 13.81 21.98 -11.19
CA ASN A 199 14.00 21.24 -12.43
C ASN A 199 13.17 21.85 -13.55
N LEU A 200 11.91 22.20 -13.30
CA LEU A 200 11.06 22.89 -14.27
C LEU A 200 11.71 24.20 -14.76
N ARG A 201 12.23 25.00 -13.83
CA ARG A 201 12.97 26.24 -14.14
C ARG A 201 14.25 25.97 -14.94
N LYS A 202 15.04 24.94 -14.58
CA LYS A 202 16.27 24.54 -15.29
C LYS A 202 16.01 24.13 -16.73
N TYR A 203 14.92 23.40 -16.98
CA TYR A 203 14.47 23.02 -18.34
C TYR A 203 13.73 24.15 -19.07
N GLY A 204 13.66 25.36 -18.50
CA GLY A 204 13.00 26.51 -19.09
C GLY A 204 11.47 26.39 -19.11
N GLY A 205 10.87 25.37 -18.50
CA GLY A 205 9.43 25.25 -18.38
C GLY A 205 8.87 26.20 -17.32
N PHE A 206 7.65 26.69 -17.51
CA PHE A 206 6.91 27.40 -16.49
C PHE A 206 5.42 27.07 -16.53
N ILE A 207 4.77 27.18 -15.37
CA ILE A 207 3.32 27.03 -15.27
C ILE A 207 2.69 28.39 -15.63
N PRO A 208 1.77 28.46 -16.60
CA PRO A 208 1.12 29.71 -16.97
C PRO A 208 0.44 30.36 -15.76
N GLY A 209 0.69 31.65 -15.54
CA GLY A 209 0.09 32.42 -14.43
C GLY A 209 0.85 32.38 -13.11
N ILE A 210 1.96 31.63 -13.00
CA ILE A 210 2.74 31.50 -11.76
C ILE A 210 4.20 31.85 -12.03
N ARG A 211 4.80 32.65 -11.14
CA ARG A 211 6.22 33.04 -11.25
C ARG A 211 7.11 31.79 -11.03
N PRO A 212 8.10 31.53 -11.91
CA PRO A 212 9.02 30.41 -11.74
C PRO A 212 9.83 30.51 -10.44
N GLY A 213 10.00 29.39 -9.74
CA GLY A 213 10.71 29.31 -8.45
C GLY A 213 9.78 28.93 -7.31
N GLU A 214 9.90 29.63 -6.18
CA GLU A 214 9.18 29.30 -4.93
C GLU A 214 7.66 29.30 -5.10
N SER A 215 7.09 30.25 -5.85
CA SER A 215 5.64 30.27 -6.11
C SER A 215 5.16 29.04 -6.90
N THR A 216 6.00 28.45 -7.75
CA THR A 216 5.70 27.20 -8.47
C THR A 216 5.73 26.02 -7.51
N ALA A 217 6.68 25.97 -6.59
CA ALA A 217 6.77 24.92 -5.57
C ALA A 217 5.54 24.91 -4.65
N ILE A 218 5.14 26.08 -4.12
CA ILE A 218 3.94 26.22 -3.28
C ILE A 218 2.68 25.76 -4.01
N TYR A 219 2.57 26.07 -5.31
CA TYR A 219 1.43 25.63 -6.12
C TYR A 219 1.39 24.11 -6.30
N ILE A 220 2.54 23.50 -6.63
CA ILE A 220 2.65 22.04 -6.76
C ILE A 220 2.35 21.37 -5.42
N ASP A 221 2.87 21.90 -4.31
CA ASP A 221 2.64 21.38 -2.96
C ASP A 221 1.16 21.43 -2.55
N THR A 222 0.48 22.55 -2.83
CA THR A 222 -0.96 22.68 -2.57
C THR A 222 -1.77 21.66 -3.38
N ILE A 223 -1.38 21.42 -4.63
CA ILE A 223 -2.01 20.40 -5.47
C ILE A 223 -1.75 19.00 -4.92
N LEU A 224 -0.50 18.71 -4.58
CA LEU A 224 -0.07 17.42 -4.09
C LEU A 224 -0.79 17.08 -2.78
N THR A 225 -0.85 18.00 -1.83
CA THR A 225 -1.56 17.80 -0.55
C THR A 225 -3.04 17.46 -0.77
N ARG A 226 -3.73 18.18 -1.67
CA ARG A 226 -5.14 17.89 -2.00
C ARG A 226 -5.31 16.54 -2.70
N LEU A 227 -4.42 16.21 -3.62
CA LEU A 227 -4.43 14.90 -4.31
C LEU A 227 -4.16 13.76 -3.33
N THR A 228 -3.16 13.90 -2.46
CA THR A 228 -2.81 12.93 -1.43
C THR A 228 -3.94 12.75 -0.43
N THR A 229 -4.72 13.79 -0.12
CA THR A 229 -5.90 13.65 0.77
C THR A 229 -6.96 12.73 0.14
N ILE A 230 -7.26 12.92 -1.15
CA ILE A 230 -8.15 12.03 -1.90
C ILE A 230 -7.52 10.63 -2.02
N GLY A 231 -6.20 10.58 -2.22
CA GLY A 231 -5.36 9.40 -2.28
C GLY A 231 -5.49 8.51 -1.04
N ALA A 232 -5.24 9.11 0.12
CA ALA A 232 -5.33 8.46 1.41
C ALA A 232 -6.76 7.97 1.69
N LEU A 233 -7.77 8.77 1.38
CA LEU A 233 -9.17 8.42 1.62
C LEU A 233 -9.63 7.24 0.75
N TYR A 234 -9.22 7.15 -0.52
CA TYR A 234 -9.59 5.99 -1.33
C TYR A 234 -8.82 4.73 -0.88
N LEU A 235 -7.53 4.86 -0.54
CA LEU A 235 -6.72 3.72 -0.07
C LEU A 235 -7.30 3.13 1.22
N THR A 236 -7.70 3.98 2.17
CA THR A 236 -8.33 3.52 3.41
C THR A 236 -9.65 2.81 3.14
N LEU A 237 -10.50 3.37 2.27
CA LEU A 237 -11.79 2.77 1.93
C LEU A 237 -11.60 1.39 1.30
N VAL A 238 -10.67 1.27 0.34
CA VAL A 238 -10.35 0.00 -0.32
C VAL A 238 -9.79 -1.03 0.66
N CYS A 239 -8.92 -0.63 1.58
CA CYS A 239 -8.33 -1.54 2.57
C CYS A 239 -9.31 -1.93 3.68
N LEU A 240 -10.26 -1.07 4.03
CA LEU A 240 -11.30 -1.34 5.03
C LEU A 240 -12.44 -2.22 4.51
N MET A 241 -12.75 -2.15 3.21
CA MET A 241 -13.80 -2.96 2.58
C MET A 241 -13.69 -4.47 2.91
N PRO A 242 -12.55 -5.15 2.71
CA PRO A 242 -12.43 -6.56 3.04
C PRO A 242 -12.48 -6.83 4.55
N GLU A 243 -11.86 -5.98 5.38
CA GLU A 243 -11.90 -6.10 6.85
C GLU A 243 -13.33 -6.00 7.38
N PHE A 244 -14.15 -5.10 6.82
CA PHE A 244 -15.55 -4.95 7.19
C PHE A 244 -16.40 -6.18 6.79
N LEU A 245 -16.07 -6.81 5.67
CA LEU A 245 -16.72 -8.05 5.25
C LEU A 245 -16.38 -9.21 6.18
N ILE A 246 -15.12 -9.35 6.59
CA ILE A 246 -14.66 -10.37 7.55
C ILE A 246 -15.32 -10.18 8.93
N ALA A 247 -15.52 -8.94 9.36
CA ALA A 247 -16.11 -8.64 10.66
C ALA A 247 -17.61 -9.00 10.75
N ASN A 248 -18.38 -8.78 9.68
CA ASN A 248 -19.82 -9.00 9.67
C ASN A 248 -20.23 -10.38 9.14
N TYR A 249 -19.37 -11.02 8.35
CA TYR A 249 -19.62 -12.34 7.79
C TYR A 249 -18.43 -13.25 8.13
N PRO A 250 -18.64 -14.42 8.75
CA PRO A 250 -17.59 -15.38 9.02
C PRO A 250 -17.20 -16.11 7.73
N ILE A 251 -16.72 -15.35 6.74
CA ILE A 251 -16.17 -15.88 5.49
C ILE A 251 -14.66 -15.95 5.71
N PRO A 252 -14.05 -17.14 5.67
CA PRO A 252 -12.60 -17.25 5.75
C PRO A 252 -12.00 -16.70 4.45
N PHE A 253 -11.39 -15.52 4.54
CA PHE A 253 -10.64 -14.92 3.42
C PHE A 253 -9.18 -15.42 3.35
N TYR A 254 -8.84 -16.50 4.05
CA TYR A 254 -7.53 -17.16 4.04
C TYR A 254 -7.69 -18.69 4.11
#